data_AF-N9PEC5-F1
#
_entry.id   AF-N9PEC5-F1
#
_cell.length_a   1.000
_cell.length_b   1.000
_cell.length_c   1.000
_cell.angle_alpha   90.00
_cell.angle_beta   90.00
_cell.angle_gamma   90.00
#
_symmetry.space_group_name_H-M   'P 1'
#
loop_
_entity.id
_entity.type
_entity.pdbx_description
1 polymer ?
#
loop_
_entity_poly.entity_id
_entity_poly.type
_entity_poly.pdbx_seq_one_letter_code
_entity_poly.pdbx_strand_id
1 'polypeptide(L)'
;MNHIFDLLINDRKFLFSVLSFFFLFLFFFFYIIQYFYVSYHLKGMCKVIFNEEKYFKVPLEPFNFFFVSVLPIVFWREVLNIKKEVKFKKLYGKDFYYPVDKYKLNKMLAKYKIFFYLQYLIYFFVMLWGVFMIVALILD
;
A
#
# COMPACT_ATOMS: atom_id res chain seq x y z
N MET A 1 6.44 3.51 37.04
CA MET A 1 5.45 3.57 35.94
C MET A 1 5.18 5.00 35.44
N ASN A 2 5.69 6.06 36.10
CA ASN A 2 5.41 7.46 35.70
C ASN A 2 6.42 8.06 34.72
N HIS A 3 7.70 7.67 34.80
CA HIS A 3 8.77 8.30 34.00
C HIS A 3 8.57 8.23 32.47
N ILE A 4 7.97 7.15 31.94
CA ILE A 4 7.72 7.04 30.48
C ILE A 4 6.55 7.93 30.07
N PHE A 5 5.49 8.03 30.89
CA PHE A 5 4.37 8.94 30.63
C PHE A 5 4.81 10.40 30.75
N ASP A 6 5.67 10.73 31.71
CA ASP A 6 6.24 12.06 31.86
C ASP A 6 7.11 12.43 30.65
N LEU A 7 7.91 11.50 30.13
CA LEU A 7 8.67 11.70 28.88
C LEU A 7 7.75 11.86 27.67
N LEU A 8 6.68 11.07 27.55
CA LEU A 8 5.72 11.20 26.45
C LEU A 8 5.01 12.56 26.43
N ILE A 9 4.79 13.17 27.59
CA ILE A 9 4.09 14.45 27.71
C ILE A 9 5.06 15.62 27.55
N ASN A 10 6.24 15.53 28.16
CA ASN A 10 7.15 16.68 28.29
C ASN A 10 8.24 16.71 27.22
N ASP A 11 8.62 15.56 26.66
CA ASP A 11 9.62 15.45 25.60
C ASP A 11 8.94 15.22 24.24
N ARG A 12 8.84 16.30 23.46
CA ARG A 12 8.21 16.28 22.13
C ARG A 12 8.97 15.36 21.18
N LYS A 13 10.30 15.34 21.25
CA LYS A 13 11.14 14.51 20.38
C LYS A 13 10.91 13.03 20.67
N PHE A 14 10.84 12.68 21.95
CA PHE A 14 10.50 11.33 22.38
C PHE A 14 9.08 10.94 21.93
N LEU A 15 8.09 11.81 22.14
CA LEU A 15 6.71 11.58 21.69
C LEU A 15 6.62 11.30 20.18
N PHE A 16 7.22 12.16 19.35
CA PHE A 16 7.18 11.98 17.90
C PHE A 16 7.96 10.75 17.42
N SER A 17 9.05 10.39 18.10
CA SER A 17 9.77 9.14 17.85
C SER A 17 8.90 7.93 18.15
N VAL A 18 8.21 7.90 19.30
CA VAL A 18 7.30 6.82 19.68
C VAL A 18 6.14 6.71 18.69
N LEU A 19 5.53 7.84 18.30
CA LEU A 19 4.47 7.87 17.28
C LEU A 19 4.97 7.33 15.94
N SER A 20 6.15 7.73 15.50
CA SER A 20 6.79 7.22 14.29
C SER A 20 6.89 5.69 14.32
N PHE A 21 7.50 5.11 15.37
CA PHE A 21 7.61 3.66 15.51
C PHE A 21 6.26 2.95 15.61
N PHE A 22 5.26 3.57 16.23
CA PHE A 22 3.91 3.04 16.25
C PHE A 22 3.31 2.93 14.85
N PHE A 23 3.44 3.97 14.01
CA PHE A 23 2.98 3.90 12.62
C PHE A 23 3.79 2.94 11.75
N LEU A 24 5.08 2.76 12.03
CA LEU A 24 5.89 1.72 11.39
C LEU A 24 5.39 0.32 11.75
N PHE A 25 5.06 0.08 13.03
CA PHE A 25 4.46 -1.17 13.46
C PHE A 25 3.12 -1.42 12.76
N LEU A 26 2.24 -0.42 12.70
CA LEU A 26 0.96 -0.53 11.97
C LEU A 26 1.19 -0.83 10.49
N PHE A 27 2.16 -0.18 9.84
CA PHE A 27 2.54 -0.47 8.46
C PHE A 27 2.83 -1.97 8.27
N PHE A 28 3.72 -2.56 9.08
CA PHE A 28 4.06 -3.98 8.97
C PHE A 28 2.87 -4.89 9.29
N PHE A 29 2.10 -4.56 10.33
CA PHE A 29 0.91 -5.32 10.72
C PHE A 29 -0.11 -5.40 9.58
N PHE A 30 -0.45 -4.27 8.96
CA PHE A 30 -1.38 -4.23 7.83
C PHE A 30 -0.79 -4.84 6.56
N TYR A 31 0.52 -4.75 6.34
CA TYR A 31 1.20 -5.42 5.23
C TYR A 31 1.07 -6.95 5.33
N ILE A 32 1.20 -7.51 6.54
CA ILE A 32 0.96 -8.94 6.81
C ILE A 32 -0.51 -9.30 6.56
N ILE A 33 -1.46 -8.50 7.05
CA ILE A 33 -2.89 -8.72 6.78
C ILE A 33 -3.15 -8.73 5.26
N GLN A 34 -2.55 -7.80 4.53
CA GLN A 34 -2.70 -7.72 3.09
C GLN A 34 -2.10 -8.95 2.39
N TYR A 35 -0.96 -9.47 2.86
CA TYR A 35 -0.38 -10.70 2.34
C TYR A 35 -1.35 -11.88 2.44
N PHE A 36 -1.98 -12.06 3.59
CA PHE A 36 -2.99 -13.11 3.76
C PHE A 36 -4.22 -12.87 2.88
N TYR A 37 -4.71 -11.63 2.80
CA TYR A 37 -5.84 -11.29 1.94
C TYR A 37 -5.57 -11.59 0.47
N VAL A 38 -4.41 -11.16 -0.05
CA VAL A 38 -4.01 -11.39 -1.44
C VAL A 38 -3.82 -12.88 -1.69
N SER A 39 -3.17 -13.60 -0.79
CA SER A 39 -2.97 -15.05 -0.92
C SER A 39 -4.30 -15.81 -0.97
N TYR A 40 -5.26 -15.44 -0.12
CA TYR A 40 -6.59 -16.05 -0.10
C TYR A 40 -7.38 -15.80 -1.39
N HIS A 41 -7.28 -14.59 -1.96
CA HIS A 41 -8.01 -14.20 -3.18
C HIS A 41 -7.21 -14.35 -4.48
N LEU A 42 -5.99 -14.89 -4.42
CA LEU A 42 -4.99 -14.82 -5.48
C LEU A 42 -5.51 -15.31 -6.84
N LYS A 43 -6.11 -16.51 -6.88
CA LYS A 43 -6.63 -17.11 -8.13
C LYS A 43 -7.64 -16.20 -8.81
N GLY A 44 -8.53 -15.59 -8.02
CA GLY A 44 -9.55 -14.70 -8.53
C GLY A 44 -8.99 -13.36 -9.02
N MET A 45 -8.02 -12.80 -8.31
CA MET A 45 -7.30 -11.60 -8.75
C MET A 45 -6.52 -11.87 -10.05
N CYS A 46 -5.82 -13.01 -10.13
CA CYS A 46 -5.06 -13.41 -11.31
C CYS A 46 -5.98 -13.60 -12.53
N LYS A 47 -7.14 -14.24 -12.35
CA LYS A 47 -8.15 -14.36 -13.42
C LYS A 47 -8.60 -13.00 -13.96
N VAL A 48 -8.73 -11.99 -13.09
CA VAL A 48 -9.17 -10.66 -13.54
C VAL A 48 -8.03 -9.92 -14.26
N ILE A 49 -6.80 -10.03 -13.77
CA ILE A 49 -5.67 -9.22 -14.24
C ILE A 49 -5.02 -9.86 -15.48
N PHE A 50 -4.74 -11.16 -15.40
CA PHE A 50 -3.97 -11.94 -16.38
C PHE A 50 -4.84 -12.87 -17.23
N ASN A 51 -6.15 -12.96 -16.95
CA ASN A 51 -7.04 -13.97 -17.56
C ASN A 51 -6.62 -15.44 -17.28
N GLU A 52 -5.70 -15.65 -16.34
CA GLU A 52 -5.20 -16.97 -15.93
C GLU A 52 -5.24 -17.11 -14.41
N GLU A 53 -5.96 -18.12 -13.90
CA GLU A 53 -6.08 -18.35 -12.45
C GLU A 53 -4.78 -18.83 -11.79
N LYS A 54 -3.89 -19.46 -12.57
CA LYS A 54 -2.64 -20.08 -12.10
C LYS A 54 -1.40 -19.26 -12.40
N TYR A 55 -1.56 -17.98 -12.76
CA TYR A 55 -0.44 -17.10 -13.10
C TYR A 55 0.56 -17.01 -11.94
N PHE A 56 0.07 -16.89 -10.70
CA PHE A 56 0.88 -16.99 -9.49
C PHE A 56 0.49 -18.22 -8.64
N LYS A 57 1.46 -18.78 -7.93
CA LYS A 57 1.28 -19.89 -6.99
C LYS A 57 1.40 -19.38 -5.54
N VAL A 58 0.73 -20.08 -4.63
CA VAL A 58 0.86 -19.86 -3.18
C VAL A 58 1.89 -20.86 -2.64
N PRO A 59 2.79 -20.47 -1.71
CA PRO A 59 2.97 -19.11 -1.16
C PRO A 59 3.50 -18.13 -2.21
N LEU A 60 3.02 -16.88 -2.16
CA LEU A 60 3.54 -15.84 -3.03
C LEU A 60 4.97 -15.51 -2.62
N GLU A 61 5.91 -15.65 -3.55
CA GLU A 61 7.26 -15.14 -3.37
C GLU A 61 7.22 -13.63 -3.10
N PRO A 62 8.15 -13.09 -2.29
CA PRO A 62 8.13 -11.70 -1.86
C PRO A 62 8.01 -10.68 -3.01
N PHE A 63 8.73 -10.90 -4.13
CA PHE A 63 8.66 -10.02 -5.29
C PHE A 63 7.32 -10.10 -6.01
N ASN A 64 6.77 -11.30 -6.18
CA ASN A 64 5.45 -11.48 -6.79
C ASN A 64 4.37 -10.85 -5.90
N PHE A 65 4.48 -10.98 -4.58
CA PHE A 65 3.59 -10.29 -3.66
C PHE A 65 3.72 -8.77 -3.78
N PHE A 66 4.93 -8.23 -3.83
CA PHE A 66 5.16 -6.80 -4.01
C PHE A 66 4.51 -6.26 -5.30
N PHE A 67 4.66 -6.96 -6.44
CA PHE A 67 4.03 -6.55 -7.69
C PHE A 67 2.50 -6.64 -7.63
N VAL A 68 1.95 -7.61 -6.91
CA VAL A 68 0.50 -7.67 -6.71
C VAL A 68 0.06 -6.56 -5.76
N SER A 69 0.74 -6.34 -4.64
CA SER A 69 0.35 -5.38 -3.60
C SER A 69 0.29 -3.96 -4.13
N VAL A 70 1.23 -3.53 -4.98
CA VAL A 70 1.22 -2.15 -5.50
C VAL A 70 0.27 -1.92 -6.70
N LEU A 71 -0.49 -2.94 -7.13
CA LEU A 71 -1.54 -2.79 -8.16
C LEU A 71 -2.51 -1.62 -7.93
N PRO A 72 -2.99 -1.32 -6.70
CA PRO A 72 -3.85 -0.17 -6.44
C PRO A 72 -3.23 1.16 -6.87
N ILE A 73 -1.90 1.31 -6.85
CA ILE A 73 -1.23 2.50 -7.41
C ILE A 73 -1.43 2.58 -8.92
N VAL A 74 -1.27 1.46 -9.61
CA VAL A 74 -1.40 1.42 -11.07
C VAL A 74 -2.85 1.65 -11.49
N PHE A 75 -3.78 1.14 -10.70
CA PHE A 75 -5.20 1.47 -10.83
C PHE A 75 -5.47 2.96 -10.57
N TRP A 76 -4.82 3.59 -9.58
CA TRP A 76 -4.92 5.03 -9.32
C TRP A 76 -4.46 5.86 -10.52
N ARG A 77 -3.36 5.44 -11.17
CA ARG A 77 -2.88 6.04 -12.43
C ARG A 77 -3.96 6.00 -13.52
N GLU A 78 -4.60 4.86 -13.73
CA GLU A 78 -5.68 4.74 -14.74
C GLU A 78 -6.93 5.55 -14.35
N VAL A 79 -7.27 5.63 -13.06
CA VAL A 79 -8.35 6.51 -12.58
C VAL A 79 -8.04 7.97 -12.92
N LEU A 80 -6.80 8.43 -12.70
CA LEU A 80 -6.39 9.80 -13.03
C LEU A 80 -6.34 10.04 -14.54
N ASN A 81 -5.89 9.07 -15.33
CA ASN A 81 -5.92 9.15 -16.80
C ASN A 81 -7.37 9.29 -17.32
N ILE A 82 -8.31 8.49 -16.79
CA ILE A 82 -9.72 8.52 -17.19
C ILE A 82 -10.44 9.78 -16.70
N LYS A 83 -10.24 10.19 -15.45
CA LYS A 83 -11.00 11.28 -14.83
C LYS A 83 -10.39 12.67 -15.03
N LYS A 84 -9.08 12.77 -15.22
CA LYS A 84 -8.35 14.04 -15.30
C LYS A 84 -7.54 14.21 -16.59
N GLU A 85 -7.71 13.31 -17.56
CA GLU A 85 -6.99 13.29 -18.85
C GLU A 85 -5.45 13.34 -18.72
N VAL A 86 -4.90 12.90 -17.59
CA VAL A 86 -3.45 12.92 -17.34
C VAL A 86 -2.76 11.79 -18.11
N LYS A 87 -1.98 12.13 -19.14
CA LYS A 87 -1.26 11.17 -19.99
C LYS A 87 0.01 10.63 -19.31
N PHE A 88 -0.13 9.64 -18.44
CA PHE A 88 1.01 8.99 -17.75
C PHE A 88 1.96 8.19 -18.66
N LYS A 89 1.53 7.81 -19.87
CA LYS A 89 2.37 7.12 -20.87
C LYS A 89 3.62 7.92 -21.28
N LYS A 90 3.66 9.22 -20.97
CA LYS A 90 4.81 10.09 -21.24
C LYS A 90 5.82 10.13 -20.07
N LEU A 91 5.40 9.72 -18.86
CA LEU A 91 6.20 9.79 -17.63
C LEU A 91 6.86 8.46 -17.26
N TYR A 92 6.32 7.33 -17.71
CA TYR A 92 6.86 5.99 -17.47
C TYR A 92 6.93 5.21 -18.80
N GLY A 93 7.97 4.38 -18.98
CA GLY A 93 8.07 3.48 -20.14
C GLY A 93 6.81 2.63 -20.28
N LYS A 94 6.40 2.34 -21.53
CA LYS A 94 5.13 1.65 -21.85
C LYS A 94 4.95 0.31 -21.12
N ASP A 95 6.04 -0.30 -20.66
CA ASP A 95 6.08 -1.67 -20.12
C ASP A 95 6.45 -1.73 -18.62
N PHE A 96 6.46 -0.60 -17.90
CA PHE A 96 6.89 -0.57 -16.49
C PHE A 96 5.95 -1.33 -15.54
N TYR A 97 4.67 -1.51 -15.91
CA TYR A 97 3.69 -2.20 -15.09
C TYR A 97 2.62 -2.92 -15.92
N TYR A 98 1.91 -3.86 -15.29
CA TYR A 98 0.85 -4.63 -15.95
C TYR A 98 -0.19 -3.71 -16.64
N PRO A 99 -0.55 -3.99 -17.89
CA PRO A 99 -1.57 -3.24 -18.60
C PRO A 99 -2.94 -3.47 -17.95
N VAL A 100 -3.50 -2.40 -17.43
CA VAL A 100 -4.79 -2.37 -16.77
C VAL A 100 -5.75 -1.52 -17.60
N ASP A 101 -6.85 -2.10 -18.02
CA ASP A 101 -7.96 -1.38 -18.64
C ASP A 101 -9.07 -1.06 -17.63
N LYS A 102 -10.02 -0.23 -18.06
CA LYS A 102 -11.18 0.21 -17.25
C LYS A 102 -12.04 -0.96 -16.78
N TYR A 103 -12.20 -2.00 -17.59
CA TYR A 103 -13.01 -3.17 -17.23
C TYR A 103 -12.35 -3.97 -16.11
N LYS A 104 -11.05 -4.24 -16.20
CA LYS A 104 -10.27 -4.90 -15.14
C LYS A 104 -10.32 -4.10 -13.84
N LEU A 105 -10.14 -2.78 -13.91
CA LEU A 105 -10.27 -1.87 -12.77
C LEU A 105 -11.64 -1.98 -12.09
N ASN A 106 -12.72 -1.85 -12.85
CA ASN A 106 -14.07 -1.89 -12.29
C ASN A 106 -14.37 -3.25 -11.64
N LYS A 107 -13.91 -4.34 -12.25
CA LYS A 107 -14.08 -5.70 -11.71
C LYS A 107 -13.27 -5.91 -10.42
N MET A 108 -12.04 -5.39 -10.37
CA MET A 108 -11.21 -5.42 -9.16
C MET A 108 -11.82 -4.59 -8.03
N LEU A 109 -12.32 -3.37 -8.32
CA LEU A 109 -12.97 -2.53 -7.32
C LEU A 109 -14.28 -3.15 -6.80
N ALA A 110 -15.09 -3.74 -7.67
CA ALA A 110 -16.35 -4.35 -7.27
C ALA A 110 -16.13 -5.58 -6.37
N LYS A 111 -15.16 -6.44 -6.72
CA LYS A 111 -14.97 -7.74 -6.04
C LYS A 111 -13.95 -7.70 -4.91
N TYR A 112 -12.94 -6.83 -5.01
CA TYR A 112 -11.78 -6.80 -4.11
C TYR A 112 -11.54 -5.41 -3.51
N LYS A 113 -12.59 -4.64 -3.21
CA LYS A 113 -12.47 -3.29 -2.60
C LYS A 113 -11.56 -3.24 -1.36
N ILE A 114 -11.58 -4.28 -0.52
CA ILE A 114 -10.78 -4.37 0.70
C ILE A 114 -9.28 -4.33 0.37
N PHE A 115 -8.86 -4.93 -0.74
CA PHE A 115 -7.48 -4.87 -1.20
C PHE A 115 -6.99 -3.44 -1.39
N PHE A 116 -7.82 -2.58 -2.00
CA PHE A 116 -7.50 -1.17 -2.21
C PHE A 116 -7.46 -0.40 -0.90
N TYR A 117 -8.43 -0.61 -0.01
CA TYR A 117 -8.45 0.03 1.30
C TYR A 117 -7.22 -0.35 2.14
N LEU A 118 -6.87 -1.64 2.19
CA LEU A 118 -5.65 -2.10 2.88
C LEU A 118 -4.41 -1.42 2.31
N GLN A 119 -4.27 -1.38 0.98
CA GLN A 119 -3.09 -0.76 0.36
C GLN A 119 -3.00 0.73 0.66
N TYR A 120 -4.10 1.48 0.56
CA TYR A 120 -4.10 2.91 0.87
C TYR A 120 -3.85 3.18 2.35
N LEU A 121 -4.35 2.33 3.24
CA LEU A 121 -4.10 2.42 4.67
C LEU A 121 -2.61 2.17 5.00
N ILE A 122 -2.00 1.17 4.35
CA ILE A 122 -0.55 0.91 4.45
C ILE A 122 0.26 2.12 3.99
N TYR A 123 -0.10 2.73 2.86
CA TYR A 123 0.58 3.94 2.38
C TYR A 123 0.40 5.13 3.32
N PHE A 124 -0.79 5.27 3.91
CA PHE A 124 -1.03 6.30 4.90
C PHE A 124 -0.13 6.12 6.13
N PHE A 125 0.04 4.89 6.64
CA PHE A 125 0.91 4.64 7.78
C PHE A 125 2.39 4.85 7.48
N VAL A 126 2.90 4.44 6.32
CA VAL A 126 4.31 4.72 5.97
C VAL A 126 4.55 6.22 5.78
N MET A 127 3.58 6.98 5.26
CA MET A 127 3.68 8.43 5.19
C MET A 127 3.71 9.06 6.58
N LEU A 128 2.83 8.64 7.50
CA LEU A 128 2.82 9.13 8.88
C LEU A 128 4.12 8.80 9.61
N TRP A 129 4.64 7.58 9.45
CA TRP A 129 5.96 7.20 9.95
C TRP A 129 7.04 8.18 9.47
N GLY A 130 7.13 8.42 8.16
CA GLY A 130 8.12 9.35 7.60
C GLY A 130 7.97 10.77 8.14
N VAL A 131 6.76 11.30 8.20
CA VAL A 131 6.48 12.64 8.73
C VAL A 131 6.89 12.76 10.19
N PHE A 132 6.46 11.83 11.05
CA PHE A 132 6.78 11.89 12.48
C PHE A 132 8.27 11.65 12.74
N MET A 133 8.93 10.79 11.95
CA MET A 133 10.38 10.62 12.04
C MET A 133 11.12 11.91 11.68
N ILE A 134 10.75 12.57 10.59
CA ILE A 134 11.36 13.84 10.19
C ILE A 134 11.15 14.90 11.27
N VAL A 135 9.94 15.02 11.81
CA VAL A 135 9.65 15.96 12.90
C VAL A 135 10.50 15.66 14.13
N ALA A 136 10.62 14.40 14.53
CA ALA A 136 11.47 14.00 15.65
C ALA A 136 12.96 14.32 15.42
N LEU A 137 13.45 14.21 14.19
CA LEU A 137 14.85 14.51 13.86
C LEU A 137 15.16 16.02 13.86
N ILE A 138 14.18 16.87 13.57
CA ILE A 138 14.34 18.33 13.51
C ILE A 138 14.10 18.99 14.88
N LEU A 139 13.34 18.34 15.77
CA LEU A 139 13.16 18.82 17.13
C LEU A 139 14.45 18.62 17.94
N ASP A 140 14.91 19.71 18.56
CA ASP A 140 16.05 19.72 19.48
C ASP A 140 15.77 18.86 20.72
#